data_AF-A0AA95EZG3-F1
#
_entry.id   AF-A0AA95EZG3-F1
#
_cell.length_a   1.000
_cell.length_b   1.000
_cell.length_c   1.000
_cell.angle_alpha   90.00
_cell.angle_beta   90.00
_cell.angle_gamma   90.00
#
_symmetry.space_group_name_H-M   'P 1'
#
loop_
_entity.id
_entity.type
_entity.pdbx_description
1 polymer ?
#
loop_
_entity_poly.entity_id
_entity_poly.type
_entity_poly.pdbx_seq_one_letter_code
_entity_poly.pdbx_strand_id
1 'polypeptide(L)'
;MTPFQVTGHSNSLVLTHVGQRKHSVQQLPRYFHPSFGTRMSYHEDLYSKSGKRVWELRDDHCTLQSVGRGQEFVIEGNVEVENWAKGLFQLQSNDSKSVKAAKRSFQP
;
A
#
# COMPACT_ATOMS: atom_id res chain seq x y z
N MET A 1 -1.19 -29.74 -19.06
CA MET A 1 -1.64 -28.44 -18.53
C MET A 1 -0.69 -28.02 -17.42
N THR A 2 0.17 -27.03 -17.67
CA THR A 2 1.04 -26.44 -16.65
C THR A 2 0.21 -25.47 -15.80
N PRO A 3 0.20 -25.57 -14.46
CA PRO A 3 -0.54 -24.63 -13.63
C PRO A 3 0.05 -23.23 -13.78
N PHE A 4 -0.83 -22.22 -13.90
CA PHE A 4 -0.44 -20.83 -13.82
C PHE A 4 0.18 -20.57 -12.45
N GLN A 5 1.47 -20.24 -12.45
CA GLN A 5 2.18 -19.84 -11.25
C GLN A 5 1.71 -18.44 -10.87
N VAL A 6 0.84 -18.34 -9.86
CA VAL A 6 0.42 -17.06 -9.28
C VAL A 6 1.68 -16.34 -8.81
N THR A 7 1.93 -15.14 -9.33
CA THR A 7 3.03 -14.29 -8.90
C THR A 7 2.89 -14.03 -7.40
N GLY A 8 3.83 -14.53 -6.59
CA GLY A 8 3.83 -14.27 -5.15
C GLY A 8 3.90 -12.77 -4.88
N HIS A 9 3.01 -12.26 -4.04
CA HIS A 9 3.03 -10.87 -3.57
C HIS A 9 3.96 -10.73 -2.37
N SER A 10 4.80 -9.69 -2.36
CA SER A 10 5.68 -9.40 -1.20
C SER A 10 4.84 -8.88 -0.03
N ASN A 11 4.98 -9.53 1.13
CA ASN A 11 4.25 -9.12 2.34
C ASN A 11 4.60 -7.70 2.79
N SER A 12 5.80 -7.19 2.47
CA SER A 12 6.21 -5.81 2.80
C SER A 12 5.47 -4.74 1.98
N LEU A 13 4.79 -5.14 0.90
CA LEU A 13 4.01 -4.26 0.02
C LEU A 13 2.50 -4.36 0.30
N VAL A 14 2.10 -5.16 1.29
CA VAL A 14 0.70 -5.30 1.69
C VAL A 14 0.33 -4.14 2.61
N LEU A 15 -0.60 -3.31 2.14
CA LEU A 15 -1.08 -2.13 2.88
C LEU A 15 -2.23 -2.46 3.85
N THR A 16 -2.72 -3.70 3.90
CA THR A 16 -3.79 -4.09 4.85
C THR A 16 -3.28 -3.98 6.29
N HIS A 17 -4.03 -3.32 7.16
CA HIS A 17 -3.67 -3.16 8.57
C HIS A 17 -3.46 -4.52 9.25
N VAL A 18 -2.41 -4.63 10.06
CA VAL A 18 -2.03 -5.88 10.75
C VAL A 18 -3.19 -6.40 11.61
N GLY A 19 -3.47 -7.71 11.50
CA GLY A 19 -4.54 -8.37 12.27
C GLY A 19 -5.95 -8.21 11.71
N GLN A 20 -6.17 -7.45 10.62
CA GLN A 20 -7.48 -7.32 10.01
C GLN A 20 -7.76 -8.48 9.03
N ARG A 21 -8.86 -9.21 9.27
CA ARG A 21 -9.36 -10.21 8.30
C ARG A 21 -9.96 -9.59 7.04
N LYS A 22 -10.37 -8.31 7.11
CA LYS A 22 -10.96 -7.57 6.00
C LYS A 22 -9.92 -6.63 5.40
N HIS A 23 -9.64 -6.79 4.11
CA HIS A 23 -8.76 -5.92 3.33
C HIS A 23 -9.33 -4.51 3.07
N SER A 24 -10.44 -4.15 3.72
CA SER A 24 -11.03 -2.82 3.59
C SER A 24 -10.39 -1.80 4.53
N VAL A 25 -9.50 -2.22 5.44
CA VAL A 25 -8.75 -1.32 6.32
C VAL A 25 -7.30 -1.31 5.87
N GLN A 26 -6.87 -0.20 5.29
CA GLN A 26 -5.51 0.03 4.83
C GLN A 26 -4.76 0.86 5.87
N GLN A 27 -3.53 0.47 6.19
CA GLN A 27 -2.59 1.26 6.98
C GLN A 27 -1.61 1.91 6.01
N LEU A 28 -1.57 3.24 6.03
CA LEU A 28 -0.78 4.06 5.14
C LEU A 28 0.12 4.99 5.95
N PRO A 29 1.26 5.44 5.41
CA PRO A 29 2.06 6.47 6.05
C PRO A 29 1.25 7.73 6.35
N ARG A 30 1.59 8.42 7.44
CA ARG A 30 0.81 9.56 7.99
C ARG A 30 0.44 10.63 6.96
N TYR A 31 1.35 10.95 6.03
CA TYR A 31 1.20 11.98 5.00
C TYR A 31 0.17 11.63 3.91
N PHE A 32 -0.42 10.43 3.92
CA PHE A 32 -1.56 10.08 3.08
C PHE A 32 -2.89 10.68 3.57
N HIS A 33 -2.98 11.05 4.84
CA HIS A 33 -4.22 11.58 5.40
C HIS A 33 -4.58 12.95 4.75
N PRO A 34 -5.86 13.23 4.44
CA PRO A 34 -6.27 14.46 3.77
C PRO A 34 -5.84 15.77 4.45
N SER A 35 -5.62 15.74 5.76
CA SER A 35 -5.08 16.90 6.50
C SER A 35 -3.68 17.34 6.06
N PHE A 36 -2.94 16.51 5.31
CA PHE A 36 -1.63 16.82 4.75
C PHE A 36 -1.68 17.21 3.25
N GLY A 37 -2.88 17.48 2.73
CA GLY A 37 -3.07 17.89 1.34
C GLY A 37 -3.07 16.74 0.32
N THR A 38 -2.99 15.49 0.78
CA THR A 38 -3.12 14.32 -0.09
C THR A 38 -4.59 14.03 -0.39
N ARG A 39 -4.91 13.77 -1.66
CA ARG A 39 -6.24 13.34 -2.11
C ARG A 39 -6.14 11.96 -2.74
N MET A 40 -7.09 11.10 -2.39
CA MET A 40 -7.18 9.74 -2.92
C MET A 40 -8.55 9.55 -3.54
N SER A 41 -8.58 9.06 -4.79
CA SER A 41 -9.81 8.86 -5.56
C SER A 41 -10.86 8.09 -4.76
N TYR A 42 -12.10 8.58 -4.75
CA TYR A 42 -13.25 8.02 -4.03
C TYR A 42 -13.17 8.03 -2.49
N HIS A 43 -12.11 8.62 -1.93
CA HIS A 43 -11.82 8.62 -0.49
C HIS A 43 -11.36 9.99 0.02
N GLU A 44 -11.87 11.08 -0.53
CA GLU A 44 -11.48 12.43 -0.11
C GLU A 44 -12.13 12.85 1.22
N ASP A 45 -13.32 12.33 1.49
CA ASP A 45 -14.07 12.67 2.70
C ASP A 45 -13.51 11.99 3.95
N LEU A 46 -13.41 12.73 5.05
CA LEU A 46 -13.01 12.19 6.36
C LEU A 46 -14.06 11.24 6.96
N TYR A 47 -15.32 11.40 6.55
CA TYR A 47 -16.46 10.63 7.03
C TYR A 47 -17.31 10.15 5.85
N SER A 48 -17.86 8.94 5.97
CA SER A 48 -18.79 8.39 5.01
C SER A 48 -20.17 9.03 5.15
N LYS A 49 -21.04 8.82 4.15
CA LYS A 49 -22.45 9.26 4.17
C LYS A 49 -23.25 8.77 5.39
N SER A 50 -22.80 7.70 6.04
CA SER A 50 -23.40 7.14 7.26
C SER A 50 -22.84 7.71 8.57
N GLY A 51 -21.98 8.74 8.50
CA GLY A 51 -21.33 9.35 9.67
C GLY A 51 -20.15 8.56 10.23
N LYS A 52 -19.75 7.44 9.60
CA LYS A 52 -18.57 6.66 10.03
C LYS A 52 -17.28 7.28 9.52
N ARG A 53 -16.23 7.28 10.34
CA ARG A 53 -14.88 7.72 9.92
C ARG A 53 -14.37 6.86 8.76
N VAL A 54 -13.89 7.53 7.73
CA VAL A 54 -13.18 6.92 6.59
C VAL A 54 -11.68 6.97 6.84
N TRP A 55 -11.20 8.09 7.39
CA TRP A 55 -9.81 8.29 7.76
C TRP A 55 -9.66 8.42 9.26
N GLU A 56 -8.61 7.78 9.80
CA GLU A 56 -8.13 8.06 11.14
C GLU A 56 -6.64 8.36 11.11
N LEU A 57 -6.25 9.48 11.74
CA LEU A 57 -4.87 9.88 11.88
C LEU A 57 -4.31 9.38 13.22
N ARG A 58 -3.13 8.78 13.18
CA ARG A 58 -2.34 8.38 14.35
C ARG A 58 -0.96 9.04 14.30
N ASP A 59 -0.15 8.80 15.33
CA ASP A 59 1.13 9.49 15.50
C ASP A 59 2.12 9.18 14.36
N ASP A 60 2.18 7.93 13.91
CA ASP A 60 3.14 7.41 12.94
C ASP A 60 2.50 7.02 11.59
N HIS A 61 1.18 6.83 11.54
CA HIS A 61 0.46 6.38 10.35
C HIS A 61 -0.96 6.94 10.28
N CYS A 62 -1.66 6.66 9.19
CA CYS A 62 -3.11 6.81 9.11
C CYS A 62 -3.75 5.50 8.66
N THR A 63 -5.02 5.32 9.02
CA THR A 63 -5.85 4.23 8.51
C THR A 63 -6.90 4.77 7.55
N LEU A 64 -7.14 4.02 6.48
CA LEU A 64 -8.19 4.26 5.51
C LEU A 64 -9.17 3.09 5.52
N GLN A 65 -10.45 3.38 5.71
CA GLN A 65 -11.54 2.46 5.46
C GLN A 65 -11.96 2.55 3.98
N SER A 66 -11.39 1.69 3.13
CA SER A 66 -11.70 1.65 1.71
C SER A 66 -13.03 0.94 1.40
N VAL A 67 -13.59 1.24 0.23
CA VAL A 67 -14.81 0.60 -0.27
C VAL A 67 -14.45 -0.66 -1.06
N GLY A 68 -14.80 -1.85 -0.55
CA GLY A 68 -14.71 -3.12 -1.28
C GLY A 68 -13.31 -3.59 -1.70
N ARG A 69 -13.24 -4.72 -2.42
CA ARG A 69 -12.00 -5.35 -2.92
C ARG A 69 -11.75 -4.94 -4.38
N GLY A 70 -10.48 -4.90 -4.78
CA GLY A 70 -10.06 -4.69 -6.18
C GLY A 70 -10.01 -3.22 -6.62
N GLN A 71 -9.80 -2.30 -5.68
CA GLN A 71 -9.70 -0.86 -5.97
C GLN A 71 -8.30 -0.51 -6.48
N GLU A 72 -8.27 0.29 -7.54
CA GLU A 72 -7.10 1.08 -7.93
C GLU A 72 -7.29 2.49 -7.35
N PHE A 73 -6.22 3.06 -6.80
CA PHE A 73 -6.27 4.41 -6.24
C PHE A 73 -5.48 5.36 -7.13
N VAL A 74 -6.11 6.45 -7.54
CA VAL A 74 -5.39 7.64 -8.04
C VAL A 74 -5.09 8.52 -6.85
N ILE A 75 -3.82 8.89 -6.68
CA ILE A 75 -3.35 9.69 -5.56
C ILE A 75 -2.78 11.00 -6.10
N GLU A 76 -3.39 12.11 -5.71
CA GLU A 76 -2.80 13.43 -5.83
C GLU A 76 -2.13 13.74 -4.49
N GLY A 77 -0.82 13.57 -4.44
CA GLY A 77 -0.06 13.57 -3.19
C GLY A 77 0.84 14.78 -3.01
N ASN A 78 1.38 14.92 -1.79
CA ASN A 78 2.50 15.80 -1.48
C ASN A 78 3.84 15.15 -1.85
N VAL A 79 4.94 15.87 -1.62
CA VAL A 79 6.30 15.40 -1.92
C VAL A 79 6.64 14.10 -1.19
N GLU A 80 6.08 13.88 0.00
CA GLU A 80 6.28 12.67 0.80
C GLU A 80 5.62 11.45 0.16
N VAL A 81 4.41 11.60 -0.39
CA VAL A 81 3.74 10.55 -1.17
C VAL A 81 4.57 10.18 -2.40
N GLU A 82 5.09 11.18 -3.13
CA GLU A 82 5.95 10.90 -4.29
C GLU A 82 7.22 10.14 -3.90
N ASN A 83 7.89 10.57 -2.84
CA ASN A 83 9.12 9.93 -2.35
C ASN A 83 8.86 8.49 -1.90
N TRP A 84 7.73 8.27 -1.22
CA TRP A 84 7.28 6.94 -0.86
C TRP A 84 7.08 6.05 -2.09
N ALA A 85 6.36 6.55 -3.10
CA ALA A 85 6.09 5.80 -4.33
C ALA A 85 7.40 5.44 -5.06
N LYS A 86 8.33 6.40 -5.17
CA LYS A 86 9.68 6.17 -5.71
C LYS A 86 10.42 5.07 -4.95
N GLY A 87 10.30 5.05 -3.62
CA GLY A 87 10.89 4.02 -2.75
C GLY A 87 10.37 2.60 -3.03
N LEU A 88 9.09 2.44 -3.35
CA LEU A 88 8.51 1.12 -3.65
C LEU A 88 9.20 0.44 -4.83
N PHE A 89 9.50 1.18 -5.90
CA PHE A 89 10.16 0.64 -7.10
C PHE A 89 11.63 0.29 -6.84
N GLN A 90 12.28 1.02 -5.94
CA GLN A 90 13.67 0.75 -5.54
C GLN A 90 13.77 -0.53 -4.68
N LEU A 91 12.81 -0.74 -3.77
CA LEU A 91 12.72 -1.97 -2.97
C LEU A 91 12.59 -3.22 -3.87
N GLN A 92 11.70 -3.17 -4.87
CA GLN A 92 11.54 -4.27 -5.83
C GLN A 92 12.79 -4.54 -6.67
N SER A 93 13.54 -3.49 -7.00
CA SER A 93 14.80 -3.60 -7.74
C SER A 93 15.89 -4.31 -6.92
N ASN A 94 15.91 -4.10 -5.61
CA ASN A 94 16.87 -4.74 -4.70
C ASN A 94 16.50 -6.20 -4.42
N ASP A 95 15.22 -6.52 -4.23
CA ASP A 95 14.77 -7.91 -4.08
C ASP A 95 15.10 -8.75 -5.32
N SER A 96 14.89 -8.17 -6.51
CA SER A 96 15.22 -8.83 -7.79
C SER A 96 16.72 -9.11 -7.96
N LYS A 97 17.59 -8.21 -7.46
CA LYS A 97 19.04 -8.39 -7.46
C LYS A 97 19.47 -9.46 -6.45
N SER A 98 18.90 -9.44 -5.24
CA SER A 98 19.17 -10.45 -4.21
C SER A 98 18.77 -11.86 -4.65
N VAL A 99 17.60 -12.03 -5.28
CA VAL A 99 17.17 -13.33 -5.82
C VAL A 99 18.10 -13.82 -6.95
N LYS A 100 18.56 -12.93 -7.84
CA LYS A 100 19.54 -13.29 -8.88
C LYS A 100 20.90 -13.66 -8.31
N ALA A 101 21.36 -12.96 -7.27
CA ALA A 101 22.61 -13.27 -6.58
C ALA A 101 22.55 -14.65 -5.88
N ALA A 102 21.47 -14.93 -5.16
CA ALA A 102 21.26 -16.21 -4.47
C ALA A 102 21.21 -17.41 -5.44
N LYS A 103 20.65 -17.23 -6.64
CA LYS A 103 20.63 -18.28 -7.68
C LYS A 103 22.00 -18.54 -8.30
N ARG A 104 22.88 -17.52 -8.37
CA ARG A 104 24.25 -17.66 -8.89
C ARG A 104 25.19 -18.35 -7.89
N SER A 105 24.97 -18.18 -6.60
CA SER A 105 25.75 -18.86 -5.55
C SER A 105 25.37 -20.33 -5.33
N PHE A 106 24.30 -20.81 -5.98
CA PHE A 106 23.77 -22.18 -5.84
C PHE A 106 23.95 -23.03 -7.10
N GLN A 107 24.62 -22.52 -8.14
CA GLN A 107 25.09 -23.36 -9.24
C GLN A 107 26.50 -23.87 -8.90
N PRO A 108 26.74 -25.19 -8.97
CA PRO A 108 28.05 -25.79 -8.70
C PRO A 108 29.10 -25.40 -9.76
#